data_AF-A0A662PY90-F1
#
_entry.id   AF-A0A662PY90-F1
#
_cell.length_a   1.000
_cell.length_b   1.000
_cell.length_c   1.000
_cell.angle_alpha   90.00
_cell.angle_beta   90.00
_cell.angle_gamma   90.00
#
_symmetry.space_group_name_H-M   'P 1'
#
loop_
_entity.id
_entity.type
_entity.pdbx_description
1 polymer ?
#
loop_
_entity_poly.entity_id
_entity_poly.type
_entity_poly.pdbx_seq_one_letter_code
_entity_poly.pdbx_strand_id
1 'polypeptide(L)'
;MKLVRNVLAIILLITIIWVTFLFISYVTSITILYTLEQFPGNILLSVFRVVIGALTAGAWIAGWYKLTKLWLYKILLPRREET
;
A
#
# COMPACT_ATOMS: atom_id res chain seq x y z
N MET A 1 7.32 29.40 7.66
CA MET A 1 6.02 29.03 7.04
C MET A 1 5.59 27.63 7.49
N LYS A 2 4.91 27.48 8.64
CA LYS A 2 4.46 26.16 9.17
C LYS A 2 3.47 25.45 8.20
N LEU A 3 2.74 26.21 7.38
CA LEU A 3 1.73 25.73 6.43
C LEU A 3 2.35 24.99 5.22
N VAL A 4 3.31 25.60 4.53
CA VAL A 4 3.98 25.01 3.35
C VAL A 4 4.64 23.68 3.69
N ARG A 5 5.30 23.59 4.86
CA ARG A 5 5.90 22.35 5.35
C ARG A 5 4.86 21.23 5.60
N ASN A 6 3.65 21.57 6.03
CA ASN A 6 2.57 20.59 6.20
C ASN A 6 2.03 20.11 4.88
N VAL A 7 1.78 21.03 3.95
CA VAL A 7 1.31 20.71 2.60
C VAL A 7 2.31 19.79 1.90
N LEU A 8 3.61 20.08 2.00
CA LEU A 8 4.66 19.27 1.38
C LEU A 8 4.76 17.87 2.02
N ALA A 9 4.56 17.76 3.34
CA ALA A 9 4.50 16.47 4.03
C ALA A 9 3.27 15.64 3.62
N ILE A 10 2.12 16.28 3.39
CA ILE A 10 0.89 15.63 2.89
C ILE A 10 1.09 15.14 1.46
N ILE A 11 1.66 15.98 0.58
CA ILE A 11 1.96 15.62 -0.80
C ILE A 11 2.92 14.43 -0.84
N LEU A 12 3.98 14.47 -0.03
CA LEU A 12 4.93 13.36 0.06
C LEU A 12 4.26 12.07 0.54
N LEU A 13 3.39 12.16 1.55
CA LEU A 13 2.59 11.02 2.00
C LEU A 13 1.79 10.46 0.83
N ILE A 14 0.98 11.29 0.16
CA ILE A 14 0.12 10.92 -0.98
C ILE A 14 0.92 10.25 -2.09
N THR A 15 2.08 10.80 -2.46
CA THR A 15 2.95 10.22 -3.48
C THR A 15 3.42 8.83 -3.09
N ILE A 16 3.81 8.63 -1.82
CA ILE A 16 4.20 7.30 -1.32
C ILE A 16 3.03 6.32 -1.45
N ILE A 17 1.80 6.72 -1.10
CA ILE A 17 0.59 5.88 -1.27
C ILE A 17 0.42 5.46 -2.72
N TRP A 18 0.53 6.41 -3.64
CA TRP A 18 0.28 6.15 -5.04
C TRP A 18 1.30 5.20 -5.64
N VAL A 19 2.58 5.43 -5.37
CA VAL A 19 3.67 4.56 -5.86
C VAL A 19 3.49 3.13 -5.38
N THR A 20 3.18 2.97 -4.11
CA THR A 20 3.04 1.66 -3.48
C THR A 20 1.73 0.96 -3.86
N PHE A 21 0.63 1.70 -3.99
CA PHE A 21 -0.63 1.19 -4.55
C PHE A 21 -0.44 0.67 -5.98
N LEU A 22 0.26 1.42 -6.83
CA LEU A 22 0.58 0.99 -8.19
C LEU A 22 1.47 -0.25 -8.19
N PHE A 23 2.48 -0.29 -7.33
CA PHE A 23 3.37 -1.44 -7.20
C PHE A 23 2.60 -2.72 -6.83
N ILE A 24 1.71 -2.66 -5.86
CA ILE A 24 0.93 -3.85 -5.45
C ILE A 24 -0.15 -4.21 -6.45
N SER A 25 -0.75 -3.22 -7.10
CA SER A 25 -1.67 -3.49 -8.23
C SER A 25 -0.94 -4.23 -9.35
N TYR A 26 0.29 -3.85 -9.66
CA TYR A 26 1.15 -4.54 -10.62
C TYR A 26 1.49 -5.97 -10.18
N VAL A 27 1.93 -6.16 -8.94
CA VAL A 27 2.22 -7.49 -8.39
C VAL A 27 0.98 -8.39 -8.45
N THR A 28 -0.18 -7.86 -8.05
CA THR A 28 -1.47 -8.56 -8.05
C THR A 28 -1.92 -8.90 -9.47
N SER A 29 -1.77 -7.96 -10.41
CA SER A 29 -2.04 -8.16 -11.83
C SER A 29 -1.21 -9.31 -12.40
N ILE A 30 0.10 -9.32 -12.14
CA ILE A 30 0.98 -10.40 -12.60
C ILE A 30 0.69 -11.72 -11.89
N THR A 31 0.36 -11.72 -10.60
CA THR A 31 0.06 -12.99 -9.92
C THR A 31 -1.28 -13.57 -10.32
N ILE A 32 -2.29 -12.75 -10.56
CA ILE A 32 -3.65 -13.22 -10.84
C ILE A 32 -3.88 -13.39 -12.34
N LEU A 33 -3.62 -12.38 -13.17
CA LEU A 33 -3.90 -12.43 -14.61
C LEU A 33 -3.00 -13.44 -15.33
N TYR A 34 -1.70 -13.46 -15.01
CA TYR A 34 -0.77 -14.45 -15.60
C TYR A 34 -1.17 -15.89 -15.28
N THR A 35 -1.79 -16.11 -14.12
CA THR A 35 -2.27 -17.42 -13.68
C THR A 35 -3.59 -17.82 -14.35
N LEU A 36 -4.38 -16.85 -14.79
CA LEU A 36 -5.64 -17.08 -15.51
C LEU A 36 -5.42 -17.28 -17.02
N GLU A 37 -4.47 -16.55 -17.61
CA GLU A 37 -4.20 -16.61 -19.07
C GLU A 37 -3.34 -17.81 -19.48
N GLN A 38 -2.38 -18.23 -18.65
CA GLN A 38 -1.65 -19.46 -18.88
C GLN A 38 -2.39 -20.64 -18.24
N PHE A 39 -3.14 -21.38 -19.07
CA PHE A 39 -3.80 -22.64 -18.70
C PHE A 39 -2.92 -23.48 -17.75
N PRO A 40 -3.23 -23.54 -16.45
CA PRO A 40 -2.35 -24.17 -15.50
C PRO A 40 -2.62 -25.68 -15.57
N GLY A 41 -1.68 -26.43 -16.13
CA GLY A 41 -1.65 -27.89 -15.97
C GLY A 41 -1.66 -28.33 -14.49
N ASN A 42 -1.36 -27.40 -13.56
CA ASN A 42 -1.37 -27.61 -12.11
C ASN A 42 -2.25 -26.58 -11.36
N ILE A 43 -3.49 -26.98 -11.08
CA ILE A 43 -4.50 -26.22 -10.31
C ILE A 43 -3.94 -25.76 -8.95
N LEU A 44 -3.15 -26.60 -8.28
CA LEU A 44 -2.55 -26.28 -6.98
C LEU A 44 -1.69 -25.01 -7.02
N LEU A 45 -0.90 -24.85 -8.09
CA LEU A 45 0.04 -23.75 -8.27
C LEU A 45 -0.71 -22.44 -8.55
N SER A 46 -1.86 -22.53 -9.24
CA SER A 46 -2.76 -21.40 -9.46
C SER A 46 -3.36 -20.89 -8.15
N VAL A 47 -3.89 -21.79 -7.31
CA VAL A 47 -4.44 -21.44 -5.99
C VAL A 47 -3.39 -20.76 -5.10
N PHE A 48 -2.17 -21.31 -5.06
CA PHE A 48 -1.08 -20.70 -4.29
C PHE A 48 -0.76 -19.26 -4.72
N ARG A 49 -0.74 -18.97 -6.03
CA ARG A 49 -0.48 -17.61 -6.53
C ARG A 49 -1.58 -16.62 -6.15
N VAL A 50 -2.84 -17.03 -6.20
CA VAL A 50 -3.97 -16.21 -5.76
C VAL A 50 -3.88 -15.91 -4.25
N VAL A 51 -3.55 -16.92 -3.44
CA VAL A 51 -3.36 -16.75 -1.99
C VAL A 51 -2.21 -15.77 -1.70
N ILE A 52 -1.09 -15.90 -2.41
CA ILE A 52 0.05 -14.97 -2.27
C ILE A 52 -0.35 -13.54 -2.67
N GLY A 53 -1.09 -13.36 -3.77
CA GLY A 53 -1.62 -12.06 -4.17
C GLY A 53 -2.52 -11.44 -3.10
N ALA A 54 -3.43 -12.23 -2.54
CA ALA A 54 -4.33 -11.80 -1.47
C ALA A 54 -3.58 -11.43 -0.18
N LEU A 55 -2.58 -12.23 0.22
CA LEU A 55 -1.73 -11.94 1.38
C LEU A 55 -0.91 -10.66 1.17
N THR A 56 -0.41 -10.43 -0.04
CA THR A 56 0.35 -9.23 -0.38
C THR A 56 -0.52 -7.98 -0.29
N ALA A 57 -1.75 -8.04 -0.82
CA ALA A 57 -2.73 -6.97 -0.70
C ALA A 57 -3.17 -6.73 0.76
N GLY A 58 -3.38 -7.79 1.55
CA GLY A 58 -3.71 -7.68 2.97
C GLY A 58 -2.58 -7.07 3.80
N ALA A 59 -1.34 -7.50 3.57
CA ALA A 59 -0.15 -6.96 4.21
C ALA A 59 0.04 -5.47 3.88
N TRP A 60 -0.27 -5.08 2.63
CA TRP A 60 -0.28 -3.70 2.21
C TRP A 60 -1.25 -2.85 3.02
N ILE A 61 -2.52 -3.25 3.10
CA ILE A 61 -3.56 -2.53 3.83
C ILE A 61 -3.15 -2.35 5.31
N ALA A 62 -2.63 -3.41 5.94
CA ALA A 62 -2.18 -3.36 7.32
C ALA A 62 -0.97 -2.44 7.53
N GLY A 63 0.02 -2.50 6.62
CA GLY A 63 1.17 -1.60 6.62
C GLY A 63 0.74 -0.15 6.46
N TRP A 64 -0.27 0.08 5.62
CA TRP A 64 -0.76 1.40 5.31
C TRP A 64 -1.60 2.00 6.46
N TYR A 65 -2.38 1.19 7.16
CA TYR A 65 -3.02 1.58 8.43
C TYR A 65 -1.99 1.98 9.50
N LYS A 66 -0.91 1.21 9.66
CA LYS A 66 0.16 1.55 10.61
C LYS A 66 0.87 2.85 10.23
N LEU A 67 1.16 3.05 8.94
CA LEU A 67 1.86 4.24 8.47
C LEU A 67 1.00 5.50 8.63
N THR A 68 -0.28 5.44 8.27
CA THR A 68 -1.22 6.56 8.50
C THR A 68 -1.40 6.86 9.99
N LYS A 69 -1.53 5.84 10.84
CA LYS A 69 -1.57 6.02 12.30
C LYS A 69 -0.29 6.68 12.82
N LEU A 70 0.88 6.19 12.45
CA LEU A 70 2.16 6.77 12.86
C LEU A 70 2.29 8.22 12.39
N TRP A 71 1.90 8.49 11.15
CA TRP A 71 1.99 9.83 10.57
C TRP A 71 1.01 10.80 11.26
N LEU A 72 -0.24 10.39 11.48
CA LEU A 72 -1.24 11.18 12.18
C LEU A 72 -0.81 11.52 13.63
N TYR A 73 -0.36 10.51 14.38
CA TYR A 73 -0.02 10.68 15.80
C TYR A 73 1.35 11.32 16.03
N LYS A 74 2.33 11.11 15.15
CA LYS A 74 3.72 11.53 15.39
C LYS A 74 4.15 12.75 14.58
N ILE A 75 3.52 13.01 13.44
CA ILE A 75 3.90 14.12 12.55
C ILE A 75 2.88 15.26 12.63
N LEU A 76 1.59 14.93 12.75
CA LEU A 76 0.50 15.92 12.84
C LEU A 76 0.14 16.30 14.28
N LEU A 77 -0.06 15.33 15.17
CA LEU A 77 -0.53 15.59 16.54
C LEU A 77 0.41 16.42 17.44
N PRO A 78 1.74 16.23 17.46
CA PRO A 78 2.61 17.01 18.33
C PRO A 78 2.67 18.50 17.96
N ARG A 79 2.10 18.91 16.82
CA ARG A 79 1.93 20.33 16.48
C ARG A 79 0.66 20.97 17.03
N ARG A 80 -0.29 20.20 17.57
CA ARG A 80 -1.56 20.72 18.10
C ARG A 80 -1.44 21.22 19.54
N GLU A 81 -0.42 20.80 20.28
CA GLU A 81 -0.17 21.27 21.65
C GLU A 81 0.62 22.59 21.73
N GLU A 82 1.13 23.11 20.60
CA GLU A 82 1.84 24.41 20.53
C GLU A 82 0.95 25.60 20.09
N THR A 83 -0.37 25.45 20.07
CA THR A 83 -1.34 26.52 19.78
C THR A 83 -2.38 26.61 20.87
#